data_AF-A0A9D1C221-F1
#
_entry.id   AF-A0A9D1C221-F1
#
_cell.length_a   1.000
_cell.length_b   1.000
_cell.length_c   1.000
_cell.angle_alpha   90.00
_cell.angle_beta   90.00
_cell.angle_gamma   90.00
#
_symmetry.space_group_name_H-M   'P 1'
#
loop_
_entity.id
_entity.type
_entity.pdbx_description
1 polymer ?
#
loop_
_entity_poly.entity_id
_entity_poly.type
_entity_poly.pdbx_seq_one_letter_code
_entity_poly.pdbx_strand_id
1 'polypeptide(L)' 'MERMENRIIVRTVSNLSFAGERVTNNIIAEEKGILLKTSPISNIRIWFPAEEIESIIYPDGRIVHGDSIAGTL' A
#
# COMPACT_ATOMS: atom_id res chain seq x y z
N MET A 1 -8.59 -10.32 -18.72
CA MET A 1 -7.79 -9.37 -17.92
C MET A 1 -7.82 -9.90 -16.48
N GLU A 2 -6.69 -10.36 -15.94
CA GLU A 2 -6.64 -10.83 -14.55
C GLU A 2 -7.05 -9.70 -13.60
N ARG A 3 -7.96 -10.00 -12.66
CA ARG A 3 -8.40 -9.07 -11.62
C ARG A 3 -7.55 -9.32 -10.37
N MET A 4 -6.98 -8.26 -9.80
CA MET A 4 -6.32 -8.32 -8.49
C MET A 4 -7.41 -8.20 -7.43
N GLU A 5 -7.83 -9.32 -6.83
CA GLU A 5 -8.99 -9.35 -5.92
C GLU A 5 -8.73 -8.63 -4.59
N ASN A 6 -7.48 -8.51 -4.16
CA ASN A 6 -7.09 -7.90 -2.88
C ASN A 6 -6.44 -6.51 -3.04
N ARG A 7 -6.99 -5.70 -3.96
CA ARG A 7 -6.41 -4.40 -4.29
C ARG A 7 -6.72 -3.38 -3.18
N ILE A 8 -5.67 -2.82 -2.58
CA ILE A 8 -5.77 -1.68 -1.66
C ILE A 8 -5.53 -0.37 -2.42
N ILE A 9 -5.99 0.73 -1.84
CA ILE A 9 -5.60 2.09 -2.27
C ILE A 9 -4.74 2.69 -1.17
N VAL A 10 -3.54 3.12 -1.52
CA VAL A 10 -2.67 3.93 -0.66
C VAL A 10 -2.88 5.38 -1.05
N ARG A 11 -3.32 6.21 -0.10
CA ARG A 11 -3.37 7.66 -0.23
C ARG A 11 -2.21 8.25 0.52
N THR A 12 -1.41 9.08 -0.15
CA THR A 12 -0.23 9.70 0.45
C THR A 12 -0.58 11.04 1.08
N VAL A 13 0.28 11.50 1.99
CA VAL A 13 0.20 12.84 2.61
C VAL A 13 0.21 13.97 1.57
N SER A 14 0.83 13.72 0.41
CA SER A 14 0.85 14.62 -0.75
C SER A 14 -0.43 14.56 -1.61
N ASN A 15 -1.49 13.91 -1.12
CA ASN A 15 -2.79 13.77 -1.79
C ASN A 15 -2.73 13.02 -3.13
N LEU A 16 -1.77 12.11 -3.29
CA LEU A 16 -1.73 11.16 -4.42
C LEU A 16 -2.34 9.83 -3.99
N SER A 17 -2.95 9.12 -4.94
CA SER A 17 -3.60 7.83 -4.67
C SER A 17 -3.11 6.76 -5.64
N PHE A 18 -2.73 5.61 -5.09
CA PHE A 18 -2.21 4.48 -5.86
C PHE A 18 -2.98 3.22 -5.49
N ALA A 19 -3.46 2.50 -6.51
CA ALA A 19 -4.19 1.26 -6.31
C ALA A 19 -3.35 0.06 -6.75
N GLY A 20 -3.25 -0.95 -5.90
CA GLY A 20 -2.45 -2.14 -6.19
C GLY A 20 -2.57 -3.21 -5.11
N GLU A 21 -1.79 -4.26 -5.25
CA GLU A 21 -1.71 -5.34 -4.28
C GLU A 21 -0.51 -5.10 -3.35
N ARG A 22 -0.72 -5.29 -2.05
CA ARG A 22 0.36 -5.27 -1.07
C ARG A 22 1.23 -6.51 -1.27
N VAL A 23 2.53 -6.29 -1.42
CA VAL A 23 3.53 -7.36 -1.52
C VAL A 23 4.34 -7.38 -0.24
N THR A 24 4.63 -8.57 0.27
CA THR A 24 5.53 -8.73 1.41
C THR A 24 6.94 -8.27 1.02
N ASN A 25 7.50 -7.33 1.77
CA ASN A 25 8.87 -6.86 1.59
C ASN A 25 9.78 -7.56 2.59
N ASN A 26 10.57 -8.54 2.14
CA ASN A 26 11.56 -9.22 2.98
C ASN A 26 12.94 -8.53 2.97
N ILE A 27 13.09 -7.42 2.25
CA ILE A 27 14.40 -6.80 1.96
C ILE A 27 14.71 -5.67 2.94
N ILE A 28 13.70 -4.95 3.41
CA ILE A 28 13.86 -3.78 4.28
C ILE A 28 13.27 -4.12 5.64
N ALA A 29 14.04 -4.81 6.48
CA ALA A 29 13.58 -5.32 7.77
C ALA A 29 13.38 -4.20 8.83
N GLU A 30 14.00 -3.04 8.63
CA GLU A 30 14.04 -1.95 9.61
C GLU A 30 13.10 -0.77 9.28
N GLU A 31 12.63 -0.65 8.04
CA GLU A 31 11.75 0.45 7.63
C GLU A 31 10.29 0.01 7.53
N LYS A 32 9.42 0.73 8.24
CA LYS A 32 7.97 0.52 8.17
C LYS A 32 7.43 1.13 6.88
N GLY A 33 6.68 0.35 6.11
CA GLY A 33 6.05 0.86 4.89
C GLY A 33 5.27 -0.20 4.12
N ILE A 34 4.75 0.19 2.96
CA ILE A 34 4.01 -0.68 2.04
C ILE A 34 4.75 -0.78 0.72
N LEU A 35 5.00 -2.00 0.28
CA LEU A 35 5.37 -2.27 -1.10
C LEU A 35 4.12 -2.62 -1.89
N LEU A 36 3.80 -1.81 -2.91
CA LEU A 36 2.59 -1.95 -3.72
C LEU A 36 2.96 -2.37 -5.15
N LYS A 37 2.31 -3.42 -5.65
CA LYS A 37 2.35 -3.80 -7.07
C LYS A 37 1.11 -3.25 -7.76
N THR A 38 1.28 -2.30 -8.68
CA THR A 38 0.17 -1.55 -9.30
C THR A 38 -0.46 -2.26 -10.50
N SER A 39 0.24 -3.23 -11.10
CA SER A 39 -0.22 -3.99 -12.26
C SER A 39 0.22 -5.45 -12.14
N PRO A 40 -0.62 -6.44 -12.50
CA PRO A 40 -0.27 -7.86 -12.41
C PRO A 40 0.87 -8.26 -13.36
N ILE A 41 0.93 -7.62 -14.53
CA ILE A 41 1.86 -7.94 -15.62
C ILE A 41 3.22 -7.24 -15.43
N SER A 42 3.22 -6.09 -14.75
CA SER A 42 4.44 -5.32 -14.53
C SER A 42 5.20 -5.83 -13.31
N ASN A 43 6.53 -5.77 -13.39
CA ASN A 43 7.40 -5.99 -12.23
C ASN A 43 7.66 -4.70 -11.42
N ILE A 44 7.04 -3.58 -11.82
CA ILE A 44 7.13 -2.31 -11.09
C ILE A 44 6.45 -2.48 -9.73
N ARG A 45 7.19 -2.13 -8.69
CA ARG A 45 6.72 -2.04 -7.32
C ARG A 45 7.04 -0.66 -6.81
N ILE A 46 6.13 -0.07 -6.04
CA ILE A 46 6.29 1.25 -5.46
C ILE A 46 6.36 1.07 -3.94
N TRP A 47 7.44 1.56 -3.35
CA TRP A 47 7.60 1.61 -1.90
C TRP A 47 6.98 2.90 -1.37
N PHE A 48 6.13 2.77 -0.36
CA PHE A 48 5.53 3.86 0.38
C PHE A 48 6.04 3.79 1.82
N PRO A 49 6.96 4.67 2.22
CA PRO A 49 7.35 4.83 3.62
C PRO A 49 6.13 5.13 4.48
N ALA A 50 6.08 4.62 5.72
CA ALA A 50 4.92 4.77 6.60
C ALA A 50 4.53 6.25 6.81
N GLU A 51 5.52 7.13 6.94
CA GLU A 51 5.38 8.58 7.12
C GLU A 51 4.74 9.29 5.92
N GLU A 52 4.84 8.71 4.73
CA GLU A 52 4.24 9.25 3.50
C GLU A 52 2.80 8.78 3.28
N ILE A 53 2.30 7.84 4.09
CA ILE A 53 0.95 7.27 3.96
C ILE A 53 -0.02 8.06 4.85
N GLU A 54 -0.99 8.73 4.22
CA GLU A 54 -2.12 9.35 4.91
C GLU A 54 -3.15 8.28 5.30
N SER A 55 -3.51 7.39 4.36
CA SER A 55 -4.46 6.32 4.61
C SER A 55 -4.35 5.12 3.67
N ILE A 56 -4.89 3.99 4.11
CA ILE A 56 -5.06 2.77 3.34
C ILE A 56 -6.55 2.46 3.27
N ILE A 57 -7.08 2.31 2.06
CA ILE A 57 -8.46 1.92 1.80
C ILE A 57 -8.46 0.47 1.33
N TYR A 58 -9.18 -0.38 2.06
CA TYR A 58 -9.29 -1.81 1.80
C TYR A 58 -10.48 -2.13 0.88
N PRO A 59 -10.51 -3.32 0.24
CA PRO A 59 -11.61 -3.74 -0.63
C PRO A 59 -12.98 -3.77 0.06
N ASP A 60 -13.02 -3.96 1.37
CA ASP A 60 -14.23 -3.97 2.21
C ASP A 60 -14.73 -2.54 2.55
N GLY A 61 -14.05 -1.50 2.05
CA GLY A 61 -14.37 -0.10 2.33
C GLY A 61 -13.79 0.41 3.66
N ARG A 62 -13.10 -0.43 4.44
CA ARG A 62 -12.42 -0.02 5.66
C ARG A 62 -11.27 0.94 5.31
N ILE A 63 -11.15 2.00 6.08
CA ILE A 63 -10.08 3.00 5.93
C ILE A 63 -9.25 3.02 7.21
N VAL A 64 -7.92 2.92 7.05
CA VAL A 64 -6.96 3.03 8.16
C VAL A 64 -6.12 4.29 7.94
N HIS A 65 -6.05 5.17 8.93
CA HIS A 65 -5.36 6.46 8.88
C HIS A 65 -4.18 6.53 9.85
N GLY A 66 -3.18 7.36 9.51
CA GLY A 66 -2.16 7.86 10.44
C GLY A 66 -1.48 6.77 11.30
N ASP A 67 -1.34 7.01 12.61
CA ASP A 67 -0.63 6.12 13.55
C ASP A 67 -1.21 4.69 13.63
N SER A 68 -2.47 4.50 13.24
CA SER A 68 -3.09 3.16 13.17
C SER A 68 -2.54 2.30 12.03
N ILE A 69 -1.89 2.93 11.05
CA ILE A 69 -1.16 2.24 9.98
C ILE A 69 0.00 1.44 10.56
N ALA A 70 0.71 1.95 11.57
CA ALA A 70 1.90 1.30 12.14
C ALA A 70 1.62 -0.06 12.82
N GLY A 71 0.38 -0.33 13.24
CA GLY A 71 -0.05 -1.65 13.74
C GLY A 71 -0.54 -2.61 12.64
N THR A 72 -0.63 -2.12 11.40
CA THR A 72 -1.11 -2.84 10.22
C THR A 72 0.01 -3.13 9.22
N LEU A 73 1.11 -2.36 9.29
CA LEU A 73 2.35 -2.57 8.53
C LEU A 73 3.18 -3.70 9.14
#